data_AF-A0A844MJN1-F1
#
_entry.id   AF-A0A844MJN1-F1
#
_cell.length_a   1.000
_cell.length_b   1.000
_cell.length_c   1.000
_cell.angle_alpha   90.00
_cell.angle_beta   90.00
_cell.angle_gamma   90.00
#
_symmetry.space_group_name_H-M   'P 1'
#
loop_
_entity.id
_entity.type
_entity.pdbx_description
1 polymer ?
#
loop_
_entity_poly.entity_id
_entity_poly.type
_entity_poly.pdbx_seq_one_letter_code
_entity_poly.pdbx_strand_id
1 'polypeptide(L)'
;MATTERKQLLLDFEKPLAELATRIDQIRQLAEENGVDVTSQIRQLEARAMQLREEIFSSLSPSQRLQVARHPRRPSTLDYIQSISDEWMELHGDRCGSDDPALVGGVGRLGGKPVVMLGHQKGRDTKDNVARNFGMASPGGYRKALRLMEHANKFGMPILTFIDTPGAWAGIEAEHQGQGEAIAYNLREMFCFDVPIICTVIGEGGSGGALGIGVGDRLLMFEHSVYTVATPEACAAILWKDASKAPQAAVALKIISHDLKNLGIIDQILPEPVSGAHSDPLQAANTLKQALLNNLEELNRFTPQERRQLRYEKFRKIGVFTELAH
;
A
#
# COMPACT_ATOMS: atom_id res chain seq x y z
N MET A 1 30.13 9.80 17.17
CA MET A 1 29.26 8.99 16.29
C MET A 1 28.60 9.94 15.32
N ALA A 2 28.98 9.91 14.05
CA ALA A 2 28.42 10.81 13.05
C ALA A 2 26.93 10.48 12.88
N THR A 3 26.07 11.33 13.43
CA THR A 3 24.65 11.40 13.06
C THR A 3 24.62 11.67 11.57
N THR A 4 24.37 10.63 10.78
CA THR A 4 24.12 10.79 9.36
C THR A 4 22.76 11.45 9.28
N GLU A 5 22.70 12.78 9.33
CA GLU A 5 21.51 13.55 8.95
C GLU A 5 21.26 13.26 7.47
N ARG A 6 20.56 12.15 7.21
CA ARG A 6 20.20 11.71 5.88
C ARG A 6 19.16 12.68 5.36
N LYS A 7 19.62 13.62 4.52
CA LYS A 7 18.88 14.58 3.70
C LYS A 7 17.40 14.19 3.57
N GLN A 8 16.51 15.01 4.12
CA GLN A 8 15.07 14.83 3.96
C GLN A 8 14.75 14.81 2.45
N LEU A 9 14.19 13.70 1.99
CA LEU A 9 13.53 13.65 0.69
C LEU A 9 12.25 14.47 0.85
N LEU A 10 12.22 15.63 0.21
CA LEU A 10 11.15 16.60 0.36
C LEU A 10 10.27 16.59 -0.88
N LEU A 11 8.97 16.41 -0.71
CA LEU A 11 8.02 16.55 -1.80
C LEU A 11 7.79 18.04 -2.09
N ASP A 12 7.47 18.38 -3.35
CA ASP A 12 7.39 19.78 -3.77
C ASP A 12 6.39 20.60 -2.96
N PHE A 13 5.27 19.99 -2.56
CA PHE A 13 4.23 20.64 -1.76
C PHE A 13 4.61 20.77 -0.27
N GLU A 14 5.70 20.14 0.18
CA GLU A 14 6.21 20.25 1.54
C GLU A 14 7.27 21.36 1.70
N LYS A 15 7.69 22.03 0.60
CA LYS A 15 8.63 23.16 0.63
C LYS A 15 8.29 24.23 1.68
N PRO A 16 7.03 24.68 1.82
CA PRO A 16 6.68 25.66 2.85
C PRO A 16 6.96 25.15 4.27
N LEU A 17 6.80 23.84 4.53
CA LEU A 17 7.08 23.23 5.83
C LEU A 17 8.59 23.13 6.09
N ALA A 18 9.37 22.75 5.09
CA ALA A 18 10.83 22.69 5.21
C ALA A 18 11.46 24.07 5.44
N GLU A 19 10.97 25.10 4.74
CA GLU A 19 11.41 26.48 4.96
C GLU A 19 11.08 26.96 6.38
N LEU A 20 9.88 26.64 6.88
CA LEU A 20 9.47 27.00 8.23
C LEU A 20 10.30 26.25 9.29
N ALA A 21 10.57 24.96 9.09
CA ALA A 21 11.44 24.17 9.96
C ALA A 21 12.87 24.74 10.00
N THR A 22 13.43 25.10 8.84
CA THR A 22 14.76 25.72 8.75
C THR A 22 14.82 27.05 9.50
N ARG A 23 13.76 27.87 9.42
CA ARG A 23 13.67 29.13 10.18
C ARG A 23 13.59 28.88 11.69
N ILE A 24 12.84 27.87 12.13
CA ILE A 24 12.76 27.49 13.55
C ILE A 24 14.15 27.09 14.07
N ASP A 25 14.88 26.28 13.30
CA ASP A 25 16.21 25.81 13.70
C ASP A 25 17.25 26.95 13.70
N GLN A 26 17.18 27.88 12.74
CA GLN A 26 18.01 29.10 12.75
C GLN A 26 17.73 29.98 13.98
N ILE A 27 16.47 30.17 14.35
CA ILE A 27 16.08 30.94 15.53
C ILE A 27 16.57 30.25 16.81
N ARG A 28 16.48 28.92 16.89
CA ARG A 28 17.04 28.14 18.01
C ARG A 28 18.54 28.34 18.15
N GLN A 29 19.30 28.20 17.07
CA GLN A 29 20.75 28.38 17.08
C GLN A 29 21.15 29.79 17.50
N LEU A 30 20.53 30.82 16.90
CA LEU A 30 20.82 32.22 17.24
C LEU A 30 20.47 32.55 18.70
N ALA A 31 19.41 31.97 19.24
CA ALA A 31 19.02 32.18 20.63
C ALA A 31 20.01 31.52 21.61
N GLU A 32 20.50 30.33 21.29
CA GLU A 32 21.52 29.63 22.06
C GLU A 32 22.86 30.39 22.03
N GLU A 33 23.28 30.91 20.87
CA GLU A 33 24.50 31.70 20.71
C GLU A 33 24.45 33.05 21.46
N ASN A 34 23.29 33.72 21.45
CA ASN A 34 23.14 35.05 22.03
C ASN A 34 22.58 35.05 23.47
N GLY A 35 22.26 33.88 24.03
CA GLY A 35 21.68 33.75 25.37
C GLY A 35 20.31 34.41 25.53
N VAL A 36 19.50 34.46 24.46
CA VAL A 36 18.17 35.10 24.44
C VAL A 36 17.08 34.05 24.58
N ASP A 37 16.08 34.28 25.44
CA ASP A 37 14.92 33.40 25.53
C ASP A 37 13.92 33.68 24.40
N VAL A 38 13.84 32.74 23.46
CA VAL A 38 12.89 32.73 22.32
C VAL A 38 11.86 31.60 22.44
N THR A 39 11.74 30.97 23.61
CA THR A 39 10.93 29.75 23.80
C THR A 39 9.47 29.95 23.37
N SER A 40 8.89 31.11 23.67
CA SER A 40 7.52 31.44 23.29
C SER A 40 7.33 31.57 21.77
N GLN A 41 8.29 32.17 21.09
CA GLN A 41 8.28 32.37 19.63
C GLN A 41 8.48 31.05 18.90
N ILE A 42 9.39 30.19 19.38
CA ILE A 42 9.57 28.84 18.86
C ILE A 42 8.26 28.05 18.97
N ARG A 43 7.60 28.04 20.14
CA ARG A 43 6.33 27.33 20.32
C ARG A 43 5.24 27.83 19.37
N GLN A 44 5.17 29.14 19.12
CA GLN A 44 4.22 29.71 18.15
C GLN A 44 4.52 29.27 16.72
N LEU A 45 5.80 29.23 16.33
CA LEU A 45 6.22 28.77 15.00
C LEU A 45 5.99 27.27 14.82
N GLU A 46 6.24 26.45 15.84
CA GLU A 46 5.96 25.01 15.85
C GLU A 46 4.46 24.74 15.72
N ALA A 47 3.62 25.45 16.47
CA ALA A 47 2.16 25.35 16.34
C ALA A 47 1.69 25.74 14.93
N ARG A 48 2.24 26.82 14.38
CA ARG A 48 1.94 27.24 13.00
C ARG A 48 2.42 26.21 11.96
N ALA A 49 3.55 25.56 12.19
CA ALA A 49 4.06 24.50 11.32
C ALA A 49 3.15 23.26 11.36
N MET A 50 2.64 22.89 12.54
CA MET A 50 1.67 21.81 12.68
C MET A 50 0.37 22.12 11.95
N GLN A 51 -0.19 23.33 12.14
CA GLN A 51 -1.41 23.74 11.44
C GLN A 51 -1.22 23.76 9.91
N LEU A 52 -0.14 24.36 9.42
CA LEU A 52 0.15 24.38 7.99
C LEU A 52 0.31 22.97 7.42
N ARG A 53 0.89 22.04 8.19
CA ARG A 53 1.05 20.64 7.80
C ARG A 53 -0.31 19.96 7.67
N GLU A 54 -1.20 20.14 8.63
CA GLU A 54 -2.57 19.61 8.57
C GLU A 54 -3.33 20.17 7.35
N GLU A 55 -3.25 21.49 7.11
CA GLU A 55 -3.88 22.14 5.96
C GLU A 55 -3.38 21.54 4.63
N ILE A 56 -2.06 21.39 4.46
CA ILE A 56 -1.45 20.80 3.26
C ILE A 56 -1.92 19.34 3.07
N PHE A 57 -1.81 18.50 4.09
CA PHE A 57 -2.08 17.07 3.97
C PHE A 57 -3.59 16.74 3.85
N SER A 58 -4.45 17.56 4.45
CA SER A 58 -5.92 17.44 4.30
C SER A 58 -6.41 17.78 2.89
N SER A 59 -5.67 18.60 2.14
CA SER A 59 -6.07 19.16 0.84
C SER A 59 -5.27 18.61 -0.34
N LEU A 60 -4.55 17.51 -0.16
CA LEU A 60 -3.75 16.90 -1.22
C LEU A 60 -4.62 16.48 -2.41
N SER A 61 -4.23 16.96 -3.58
CA SER A 61 -4.75 16.49 -4.86
C SER A 61 -4.42 15.01 -5.10
N PRO A 62 -5.15 14.32 -6.00
CA PRO A 62 -4.84 12.93 -6.34
C PRO A 62 -3.40 12.69 -6.78
N SER A 63 -2.81 13.64 -7.53
CA SER A 63 -1.40 13.54 -7.95
C SER A 63 -0.42 13.70 -6.79
N GLN A 64 -0.73 14.55 -5.80
CA GLN A 64 0.11 14.69 -4.61
C GLN A 64 -0.02 13.46 -3.71
N ARG A 65 -1.23 12.88 -3.55
CA ARG A 65 -1.40 11.59 -2.87
C ARG A 65 -0.62 10.47 -3.55
N LEU A 66 -0.59 10.43 -4.89
CA LEU A 66 0.27 9.50 -5.63
C LEU A 66 1.76 9.69 -5.30
N GLN A 67 2.24 10.94 -5.13
CA GLN A 67 3.62 11.20 -4.70
C GLN A 67 3.88 10.69 -3.27
N VAL A 68 2.91 10.80 -2.35
CA VAL A 68 2.99 10.23 -1.01
C VAL A 68 2.99 8.70 -1.05
N ALA A 69 2.15 8.08 -1.90
CA ALA A 69 2.13 6.63 -2.13
C ALA A 69 3.46 6.09 -2.67
N ARG A 70 4.13 6.89 -3.51
CA ARG A 70 5.44 6.60 -4.11
C ARG A 70 6.62 7.05 -3.26
N HIS A 71 6.37 7.58 -2.06
CA HIS A 71 7.44 8.15 -1.25
C HIS A 71 8.51 7.08 -0.94
N PRO A 72 9.81 7.35 -1.18
CA PRO A 72 10.86 6.32 -1.05
C PRO A 72 11.01 5.73 0.36
N ARG A 73 10.52 6.44 1.38
CA ARG A 73 10.50 5.98 2.78
C ARG A 73 9.14 5.47 3.24
N ARG A 74 8.18 5.32 2.34
CA ARG A 74 6.88 4.71 2.68
C ARG A 74 7.13 3.28 3.17
N PRO A 75 6.57 2.86 4.31
CA PRO A 75 6.80 1.52 4.83
C PRO A 75 6.35 0.46 3.82
N SER A 76 7.22 -0.49 3.57
CA SER A 76 7.02 -1.64 2.67
C SER A 76 6.41 -2.84 3.42
N THR A 77 6.07 -3.91 2.70
CA THR A 77 5.46 -5.11 3.29
C THR A 77 6.23 -5.66 4.49
N LEU A 78 7.55 -5.84 4.37
CA LEU A 78 8.36 -6.36 5.49
C LEU A 78 8.39 -5.41 6.70
N ASP A 79 8.27 -4.10 6.49
CA ASP A 79 8.26 -3.11 7.59
C ASP A 79 7.00 -3.28 8.45
N TYR A 80 5.85 -3.47 7.79
CA TYR A 80 4.60 -3.77 8.49
C TYR A 80 4.65 -5.13 9.16
N ILE A 81 5.06 -6.20 8.46
CA ILE A 81 5.12 -7.56 9.02
C ILE A 81 5.98 -7.59 10.28
N GLN A 82 7.18 -7.01 10.24
CA GLN A 82 8.09 -6.96 11.39
C GLN A 82 7.52 -6.15 12.56
N SER A 83 6.69 -5.15 12.29
CA SER A 83 6.11 -4.29 13.32
C SER A 83 4.85 -4.90 13.96
N ILE A 84 4.04 -5.62 13.17
CA ILE A 84 2.73 -6.12 13.64
C ILE A 84 2.75 -7.56 14.12
N SER A 85 3.71 -8.36 13.62
CA SER A 85 3.80 -9.79 13.87
C SER A 85 4.72 -10.11 15.06
N ASP A 86 4.27 -10.99 15.94
CA ASP A 86 5.04 -11.40 17.13
C ASP A 86 6.12 -12.45 16.76
N GLU A 87 5.84 -13.25 15.74
CA GLU A 87 6.73 -14.27 15.17
C GLU A 87 6.69 -14.16 13.64
N TRP A 88 7.81 -14.38 12.95
CA TRP A 88 7.85 -14.33 11.49
C TRP A 88 8.82 -15.37 10.92
N MET A 89 8.33 -16.13 9.95
CA MET A 89 9.11 -17.06 9.14
C MET A 89 8.77 -16.85 7.67
N GLU A 90 9.68 -16.21 6.93
CA GLU A 90 9.58 -16.04 5.49
C GLU A 90 9.74 -17.40 4.78
N LEU A 91 8.93 -17.62 3.73
CA LEU A 91 8.89 -18.86 2.96
C LEU A 91 9.13 -18.57 1.48
N HIS A 92 10.16 -19.18 0.93
CA HIS A 92 10.66 -18.90 -0.41
C HIS A 92 10.15 -19.87 -1.47
N GLY A 93 10.17 -19.42 -2.73
CA GLY A 93 10.01 -20.22 -3.93
C GLY A 93 8.57 -20.54 -4.33
N ASP A 94 8.35 -20.75 -5.63
CA ASP A 94 7.07 -21.15 -6.23
C ASP A 94 6.94 -22.67 -6.46
N ARG A 95 8.04 -23.44 -6.27
CA ARG A 95 8.18 -24.88 -6.61
C ARG A 95 8.19 -25.18 -8.12
N CYS A 96 8.31 -24.15 -8.96
CA CYS A 96 8.44 -24.23 -10.41
C CYS A 96 9.76 -23.63 -10.93
N GLY A 97 10.65 -23.19 -10.03
CA GLY A 97 12.01 -22.76 -10.36
C GLY A 97 12.29 -21.27 -10.10
N SER A 98 11.35 -20.53 -9.50
CA SER A 98 11.51 -19.10 -9.19
C SER A 98 11.26 -18.80 -7.71
N ASP A 99 12.09 -17.94 -7.13
CA ASP A 99 11.79 -17.23 -5.89
C ASP A 99 11.83 -15.73 -6.16
N ASP A 100 10.67 -15.17 -6.49
CA ASP A 100 10.59 -13.77 -6.92
C ASP A 100 10.80 -12.80 -5.75
N PRO A 101 11.85 -11.97 -5.76
CA PRO A 101 12.14 -11.03 -4.68
C PRO A 101 11.09 -9.91 -4.59
N ALA A 102 10.34 -9.60 -5.65
CA ALA A 102 9.32 -8.56 -5.67
C ALA A 102 8.06 -8.93 -4.87
N LEU A 103 7.88 -10.20 -4.51
CA LEU A 103 6.77 -10.69 -3.70
C LEU A 103 7.29 -11.52 -2.52
N VAL A 104 7.09 -11.04 -1.31
CA VAL A 104 7.51 -11.76 -0.08
C VAL A 104 6.32 -12.41 0.57
N GLY A 105 6.55 -13.45 1.38
CA GLY A 105 5.47 -14.04 2.16
C GLY A 105 5.92 -15.18 3.06
N GLY A 106 5.09 -15.53 4.02
CA GLY A 106 5.46 -16.44 5.08
C GLY A 106 4.38 -16.62 6.14
N VAL A 107 4.74 -17.34 7.19
CA VAL A 107 3.87 -17.59 8.34
C VAL A 107 4.30 -16.68 9.49
N GLY A 108 3.33 -16.08 10.17
CA GLY A 108 3.59 -15.31 11.38
C GLY A 108 2.44 -15.40 12.37
N ARG A 109 2.49 -14.54 13.40
CA ARG A 109 1.45 -14.44 14.42
C ARG A 109 0.91 -13.03 14.54
N LEU A 110 -0.40 -12.88 14.43
CA LEU A 110 -1.10 -11.62 14.65
C LEU A 110 -2.04 -11.79 15.85
N GLY A 111 -1.75 -11.09 16.96
CA GLY A 111 -2.55 -11.21 18.18
C GLY A 111 -2.57 -12.63 18.73
N GLY A 112 -1.42 -13.31 18.70
CA GLY A 112 -1.26 -14.71 19.11
C GLY A 112 -1.81 -15.77 18.15
N LYS A 113 -2.54 -15.39 17.08
CA LYS A 113 -3.12 -16.34 16.11
C LYS A 113 -2.19 -16.52 14.89
N PRO A 114 -2.02 -17.76 14.39
CA PRO A 114 -1.21 -18.01 13.20
C PRO A 114 -1.90 -17.44 11.95
N VAL A 115 -1.14 -16.73 11.12
CA VAL A 115 -1.60 -16.12 9.86
C VAL A 115 -0.56 -16.32 8.77
N VAL A 116 -1.00 -16.34 7.51
CA VAL A 116 -0.11 -16.18 6.37
C VAL A 116 -0.15 -14.74 5.92
N MET A 117 1.01 -14.10 5.89
CA MET A 117 1.19 -12.74 5.40
C MET A 117 2.04 -12.78 4.12
N LEU A 118 1.62 -12.04 3.10
CA LEU A 118 2.36 -11.92 1.85
C LEU A 118 2.10 -10.57 1.18
N GLY A 119 2.99 -10.13 0.31
CA GLY A 119 2.79 -8.86 -0.36
C GLY A 119 3.92 -8.44 -1.26
N HIS A 120 3.71 -7.33 -1.94
CA HIS A 120 4.72 -6.73 -2.82
C HIS A 120 5.81 -6.09 -1.97
N GLN A 121 7.06 -6.34 -2.34
CA GLN A 121 8.20 -5.78 -1.64
C GLN A 121 8.95 -4.83 -2.57
N LYS A 122 8.81 -3.52 -2.33
CA LYS A 122 9.69 -2.51 -2.91
C LYS A 122 11.02 -2.45 -2.15
N GLY A 123 12.06 -1.91 -2.79
CA GLY A 123 13.36 -1.74 -2.16
C GLY A 123 13.49 -0.41 -1.44
N ARG A 124 14.35 -0.34 -0.42
CA ARG A 124 14.59 0.89 0.36
C ARG A 124 15.59 1.87 -0.28
N ASP A 125 16.45 1.36 -1.16
CA ASP A 125 17.43 2.15 -1.90
C ASP A 125 17.49 1.69 -3.37
N THR A 126 18.31 2.33 -4.18
CA THR A 126 18.41 2.01 -5.61
C THR A 126 18.82 0.55 -5.86
N LYS A 127 19.77 0.03 -5.08
CA LYS A 127 20.28 -1.34 -5.27
C LYS A 127 19.20 -2.35 -4.88
N ASP A 128 18.54 -2.12 -3.75
CA ASP A 128 17.44 -2.96 -3.27
C ASP A 128 16.23 -2.89 -4.21
N ASN A 129 15.91 -1.71 -4.76
CA ASN A 129 14.83 -1.57 -5.73
C ASN A 129 15.08 -2.38 -7.01
N VAL A 130 16.31 -2.34 -7.54
CA VAL A 130 16.66 -3.17 -8.70
C VAL A 130 16.56 -4.66 -8.35
N ALA A 131 17.07 -5.08 -7.19
CA ALA A 131 17.01 -6.46 -6.76
C ALA A 131 15.56 -6.96 -6.56
N ARG A 132 14.67 -6.08 -6.11
CA ARG A 132 13.24 -6.34 -5.87
C ARG A 132 12.36 -6.01 -7.07
N ASN A 133 12.95 -5.73 -8.24
CA ASN A 133 12.25 -5.29 -9.44
C ASN A 133 11.21 -4.16 -9.18
N PHE A 134 11.52 -3.24 -8.27
CA PHE A 134 10.65 -2.14 -7.83
C PHE A 134 9.26 -2.61 -7.35
N GLY A 135 9.15 -3.83 -6.81
CA GLY A 135 7.89 -4.45 -6.38
C GLY A 135 7.01 -4.93 -7.54
N MET A 136 7.54 -5.01 -8.76
CA MET A 136 6.85 -5.58 -9.92
C MET A 136 7.07 -7.09 -9.98
N ALA A 137 6.08 -7.86 -9.53
CA ALA A 137 6.18 -9.31 -9.55
C ALA A 137 6.16 -9.88 -10.97
N SER A 138 7.02 -10.85 -11.20
CA SER A 138 7.02 -11.80 -12.32
C SER A 138 5.98 -12.91 -12.08
N PRO A 139 5.75 -13.81 -13.05
CA PRO A 139 4.79 -14.90 -12.90
C PRO A 139 5.11 -15.81 -11.70
N GLY A 140 6.41 -16.05 -11.44
CA GLY A 140 6.87 -16.83 -10.28
C GLY A 140 6.46 -16.21 -8.94
N GLY A 141 6.37 -14.87 -8.86
CA GLY A 141 5.87 -14.18 -7.67
C GLY A 141 4.40 -14.50 -7.40
N TYR A 142 3.55 -14.43 -8.42
CA TYR A 142 2.13 -14.77 -8.28
C TYR A 142 1.91 -16.25 -7.95
N ARG A 143 2.66 -17.16 -8.56
CA ARG A 143 2.63 -18.61 -8.23
C ARG A 143 3.10 -18.88 -6.81
N LYS A 144 4.16 -18.20 -6.34
CA LYS A 144 4.59 -18.24 -4.95
C LYS A 144 3.49 -17.74 -4.01
N ALA A 145 2.85 -16.61 -4.34
CA ALA A 145 1.73 -16.08 -3.56
C ALA A 145 0.61 -17.11 -3.43
N LEU A 146 0.20 -17.73 -4.53
CA LEU A 146 -0.83 -18.76 -4.54
C LEU A 146 -0.46 -19.95 -3.67
N ARG A 147 0.75 -20.49 -3.81
CA ARG A 147 1.24 -21.60 -2.98
C ARG A 147 1.14 -21.28 -1.48
N LEU A 148 1.46 -20.04 -1.08
CA LEU A 148 1.35 -19.61 0.31
C LEU A 148 -0.12 -19.48 0.75
N MET A 149 -0.99 -18.97 -0.11
CA MET A 149 -2.43 -18.90 0.16
C MET A 149 -3.08 -20.29 0.26
N GLU A 150 -2.70 -21.24 -0.60
CA GLU A 150 -3.13 -22.64 -0.51
C GLU A 150 -2.67 -23.29 0.78
N HIS A 151 -1.43 -23.02 1.21
CA HIS A 151 -0.93 -23.46 2.51
C HIS A 151 -1.78 -22.88 3.65
N ALA A 152 -2.09 -21.58 3.61
CA ALA A 152 -2.96 -20.94 4.58
C ALA A 152 -4.34 -21.63 4.64
N ASN A 153 -4.95 -21.84 3.49
CA ASN A 153 -6.25 -22.47 3.36
C ASN A 153 -6.27 -23.90 3.92
N LYS A 154 -5.24 -24.69 3.60
CA LYS A 154 -5.09 -26.08 4.05
C LYS A 154 -5.03 -26.20 5.58
N PHE A 155 -4.38 -25.24 6.24
CA PHE A 155 -4.17 -25.25 7.69
C PHE A 155 -5.12 -24.32 8.45
N GLY A 156 -6.14 -23.76 7.79
CA GLY A 156 -7.13 -22.89 8.44
C GLY A 156 -6.56 -21.55 8.93
N MET A 157 -5.46 -21.07 8.34
CA MET A 157 -4.84 -19.80 8.69
C MET A 157 -5.42 -18.65 7.86
N PRO A 158 -5.80 -17.51 8.46
CA PRO A 158 -6.17 -16.32 7.70
C PRO A 158 -5.04 -15.83 6.79
N ILE A 159 -5.42 -15.25 5.65
CA ILE A 159 -4.51 -14.68 4.65
C ILE A 159 -4.56 -13.16 4.74
N LEU A 160 -3.40 -12.54 4.86
CA LEU A 160 -3.22 -11.09 4.91
C LEU A 160 -2.33 -10.68 3.74
N THR A 161 -2.86 -9.91 2.79
CA THR A 161 -2.10 -9.45 1.62
C THR A 161 -1.78 -7.96 1.68
N PHE A 162 -0.56 -7.59 1.29
CA PHE A 162 -0.08 -6.22 1.26
C PHE A 162 0.24 -5.78 -0.18
N ILE A 163 -0.54 -4.82 -0.68
CA ILE A 163 -0.50 -4.35 -2.07
C ILE A 163 0.35 -3.08 -2.14
N ASP A 164 1.48 -3.16 -2.83
CA ASP A 164 2.39 -2.04 -3.09
C ASP A 164 3.23 -2.28 -4.36
N THR A 165 2.58 -2.16 -5.51
CA THR A 165 3.20 -2.38 -6.81
C THR A 165 2.75 -1.33 -7.81
N PRO A 166 3.65 -0.82 -8.67
CA PRO A 166 3.24 -0.02 -9.82
C PRO A 166 2.53 -0.87 -10.89
N GLY A 167 2.66 -2.20 -10.83
CA GLY A 167 2.04 -3.15 -11.75
C GLY A 167 2.83 -4.46 -11.83
N ALA A 168 2.27 -5.44 -12.52
CA ALA A 168 2.99 -6.67 -12.84
C ALA A 168 4.19 -6.35 -13.75
N TRP A 169 5.27 -7.11 -13.66
CA TRP A 169 6.44 -6.88 -14.51
C TRP A 169 6.09 -7.14 -15.98
N ALA A 170 6.22 -6.11 -16.82
CA ALA A 170 5.93 -6.16 -18.25
C ALA A 170 7.20 -6.44 -19.08
N GLY A 171 7.83 -7.59 -18.81
CA GLY A 171 9.04 -8.05 -19.51
C GLY A 171 8.77 -9.20 -20.48
N ILE A 172 9.61 -9.36 -21.50
CA ILE A 172 9.53 -10.46 -22.47
C ILE A 172 9.54 -11.83 -21.76
N GLU A 173 10.41 -12.00 -20.77
CA GLU A 173 10.47 -13.24 -19.98
C GLU A 173 9.19 -13.49 -19.16
N ALA A 174 8.57 -12.43 -18.62
CA ALA A 174 7.30 -12.54 -17.92
C ALA A 174 6.18 -13.05 -18.84
N GLU A 175 6.13 -12.54 -20.08
CA GLU A 175 5.17 -12.99 -21.08
C GLU A 175 5.42 -14.44 -21.49
N HIS A 176 6.66 -14.83 -21.77
CA HIS A 176 7.02 -16.23 -22.07
C HIS A 176 6.64 -17.19 -20.94
N GLN A 177 6.78 -16.76 -19.68
CA GLN A 177 6.44 -17.54 -18.50
C GLN A 177 4.96 -17.45 -18.11
N GLY A 178 4.12 -16.70 -18.83
CA GLY A 178 2.67 -16.63 -18.60
C GLY A 178 2.25 -15.66 -17.49
N GLN A 179 2.61 -14.38 -17.59
CA GLN A 179 2.19 -13.34 -16.63
C GLN A 179 0.67 -13.23 -16.50
N GLY A 180 -0.05 -13.19 -17.63
CA GLY A 180 -1.51 -13.17 -17.61
C GLY A 180 -2.13 -14.43 -17.00
N GLU A 181 -1.53 -15.60 -17.25
CA GLU A 181 -1.98 -16.88 -16.68
C GLU A 181 -1.80 -16.90 -15.16
N ALA A 182 -0.62 -16.55 -14.66
CA ALA A 182 -0.33 -16.57 -13.23
C ALA A 182 -1.25 -15.63 -12.44
N ILE A 183 -1.52 -14.44 -12.97
CA ILE A 183 -2.49 -13.50 -12.37
C ILE A 183 -3.90 -14.10 -12.42
N ALA A 184 -4.37 -14.55 -13.60
CA ALA A 184 -5.72 -15.08 -13.76
C ALA A 184 -6.00 -16.30 -12.88
N TYR A 185 -5.01 -17.18 -12.72
CA TYR A 185 -5.11 -18.36 -11.85
C TYR A 185 -5.25 -17.93 -10.39
N ASN A 186 -4.46 -16.96 -9.92
CA ASN A 186 -4.62 -16.41 -8.58
C ASN A 186 -6.03 -15.85 -8.37
N LEU A 187 -6.54 -15.03 -9.31
CA LEU A 187 -7.88 -14.46 -9.20
C LEU A 187 -8.94 -15.55 -9.01
N ARG A 188 -8.86 -16.62 -9.81
CA ARG A 188 -9.79 -17.76 -9.74
C ARG A 188 -9.72 -18.47 -8.40
N GLU A 189 -8.53 -18.85 -7.95
CA GLU A 189 -8.37 -19.64 -6.73
C GLU A 189 -8.71 -18.86 -5.46
N MET A 190 -8.43 -17.54 -5.44
CA MET A 190 -8.73 -16.70 -4.28
C MET A 190 -10.23 -16.63 -3.97
N PHE A 191 -11.14 -16.88 -4.93
CA PHE A 191 -12.58 -17.01 -4.63
C PHE A 191 -12.95 -18.30 -3.89
N CYS A 192 -12.11 -19.34 -4.00
CA CYS A 192 -12.41 -20.68 -3.49
C CYS A 192 -11.91 -20.91 -2.06
N PHE A 193 -11.04 -20.06 -1.51
CA PHE A 193 -10.50 -20.27 -0.16
C PHE A 193 -11.54 -20.09 0.94
N ASP A 194 -11.49 -21.00 1.91
CA ASP A 194 -12.38 -21.12 3.06
C ASP A 194 -11.99 -20.21 4.24
N VAL A 195 -10.72 -19.80 4.27
CA VAL A 195 -10.16 -18.92 5.30
C VAL A 195 -10.46 -17.45 5.00
N PRO A 196 -10.47 -16.58 6.04
CA PRO A 196 -10.57 -15.14 5.85
C PRO A 196 -9.39 -14.60 5.03
N ILE A 197 -9.67 -13.69 4.10
CA ILE A 197 -8.68 -12.96 3.31
C ILE A 197 -8.88 -11.46 3.50
N ILE A 198 -7.86 -10.77 4.00
CA ILE A 198 -7.85 -9.31 4.11
C ILE A 198 -6.72 -8.77 3.24
N CYS A 199 -7.09 -7.99 2.23
CA CYS A 199 -6.16 -7.30 1.35
C CYS A 199 -6.00 -5.86 1.82
N THR A 200 -4.77 -5.34 1.85
CA THR A 200 -4.49 -3.95 2.23
C THR A 200 -3.62 -3.30 1.18
N VAL A 201 -4.09 -2.20 0.58
CA VAL A 201 -3.24 -1.34 -0.24
C VAL A 201 -2.43 -0.44 0.67
N ILE A 202 -1.13 -0.73 0.78
CA ILE A 202 -0.20 -0.02 1.66
C ILE A 202 0.62 1.02 0.92
N GLY A 203 0.67 0.98 -0.41
CA GLY A 203 1.34 1.97 -1.24
C GLY A 203 0.58 2.15 -2.55
N GLU A 204 1.13 1.61 -3.64
CA GLU A 204 0.46 1.62 -4.95
C GLU A 204 -0.29 0.31 -5.24
N GLY A 205 -1.52 0.43 -5.74
CA GLY A 205 -2.31 -0.67 -6.30
C GLY A 205 -2.33 -0.59 -7.82
N GLY A 206 -1.27 -1.07 -8.48
CA GLY A 206 -1.14 -1.05 -9.93
C GLY A 206 -1.86 -2.20 -10.65
N SER A 207 -3.01 -1.90 -11.26
CA SER A 207 -3.68 -2.74 -12.27
C SER A 207 -3.90 -4.21 -11.84
N GLY A 208 -3.86 -5.13 -12.81
CA GLY A 208 -3.94 -6.57 -12.59
C GLY A 208 -2.83 -7.11 -11.71
N GLY A 209 -1.67 -6.44 -11.66
CA GLY A 209 -0.56 -6.86 -10.81
C GLY A 209 -0.90 -6.75 -9.31
N ALA A 210 -1.57 -5.67 -8.92
CA ALA A 210 -2.13 -5.53 -7.58
C ALA A 210 -3.29 -6.50 -7.34
N LEU A 211 -4.19 -6.64 -8.33
CA LEU A 211 -5.36 -7.51 -8.21
C LEU A 211 -4.99 -9.00 -8.07
N GLY A 212 -3.84 -9.43 -8.59
CA GLY A 212 -3.34 -10.81 -8.49
C GLY A 212 -3.13 -11.32 -7.06
N ILE A 213 -3.16 -10.44 -6.05
CA ILE A 213 -3.25 -10.79 -4.63
C ILE A 213 -4.34 -9.97 -3.89
N GLY A 214 -5.28 -9.39 -4.63
CA GLY A 214 -6.26 -8.41 -4.16
C GLY A 214 -7.70 -8.92 -4.07
N VAL A 215 -7.95 -10.20 -4.32
CA VAL A 215 -9.26 -10.82 -4.18
C VAL A 215 -9.46 -11.30 -2.74
N GLY A 216 -10.11 -10.49 -1.91
CA GLY A 216 -10.34 -10.82 -0.49
C GLY A 216 -11.71 -10.42 0.03
N ASP A 217 -12.04 -10.93 1.22
CA ASP A 217 -13.28 -10.62 1.93
C ASP A 217 -13.34 -9.13 2.32
N ARG A 218 -12.18 -8.56 2.65
CA ARG A 218 -11.98 -7.14 2.95
C ARG A 218 -10.84 -6.57 2.12
N LEU A 219 -11.05 -5.37 1.60
CA LEU A 219 -10.06 -4.55 0.92
C LEU A 219 -9.92 -3.24 1.70
N LEU A 220 -8.83 -3.14 2.44
CA LEU A 220 -8.44 -1.96 3.19
C LEU A 220 -7.47 -1.13 2.35
N MET A 221 -7.41 0.17 2.61
CA MET A 221 -6.52 1.07 1.89
C MET A 221 -6.07 2.20 2.80
N PHE A 222 -4.78 2.43 2.89
CA PHE A 222 -4.27 3.61 3.57
C PHE A 222 -4.69 4.90 2.85
N GLU A 223 -4.89 5.98 3.61
CA GLU A 223 -5.54 7.18 3.09
C GLU A 223 -4.82 7.83 1.89
N HIS A 224 -3.49 7.75 1.85
CA HIS A 224 -2.66 8.30 0.78
C HIS A 224 -2.17 7.22 -0.19
N SER A 225 -2.56 5.96 -0.01
CA SER A 225 -2.38 4.94 -1.03
C SER A 225 -3.24 5.23 -2.26
N VAL A 226 -2.91 4.59 -3.39
CA VAL A 226 -3.67 4.68 -4.64
C VAL A 226 -4.03 3.31 -5.17
N TYR A 227 -5.15 3.15 -5.88
CA TYR A 227 -5.50 1.92 -6.58
C TYR A 227 -6.08 2.29 -7.95
N THR A 228 -5.50 1.77 -9.03
CA THR A 228 -5.85 2.18 -10.39
C THR A 228 -5.73 1.04 -11.40
N VAL A 229 -6.56 1.08 -12.45
CA VAL A 229 -6.49 0.14 -13.58
C VAL A 229 -5.26 0.36 -14.46
N ALA A 230 -4.74 1.59 -14.52
CA ALA A 230 -3.55 1.96 -15.27
C ALA A 230 -2.83 3.12 -14.56
N THR A 231 -1.53 3.27 -14.77
CA THR A 231 -0.81 4.42 -14.21
C THR A 231 -1.36 5.72 -14.82
N PRO A 232 -1.46 6.82 -14.05
CA PRO A 232 -1.92 8.10 -14.60
C PRO A 232 -1.08 8.57 -15.79
N GLU A 233 0.23 8.27 -15.80
CA GLU A 233 1.13 8.55 -16.91
C GLU A 233 0.75 7.78 -18.18
N ALA A 234 0.46 6.48 -18.07
CA ALA A 234 0.04 5.67 -19.21
C ALA A 234 -1.34 6.09 -19.74
N CYS A 235 -2.27 6.37 -18.83
CA CYS A 235 -3.61 6.87 -19.18
C CYS A 235 -3.52 8.22 -19.93
N ALA A 236 -2.68 9.14 -19.44
CA ALA A 236 -2.44 10.44 -20.07
C ALA A 236 -1.82 10.31 -21.47
N ALA A 237 -0.83 9.44 -21.62
CA ALA A 237 -0.20 9.16 -22.90
C ALA A 237 -1.16 8.57 -23.94
N ILE A 238 -2.15 7.78 -23.52
CA ILE A 238 -3.13 7.17 -24.44
C ILE A 238 -4.28 8.13 -24.77
N LEU A 239 -4.97 8.63 -23.74
CA LEU A 239 -6.21 9.39 -23.93
C LEU A 239 -5.95 10.85 -24.33
N TRP A 240 -4.87 11.44 -23.83
CA TRP A 240 -4.51 12.83 -24.14
C TRP A 240 -3.30 12.98 -25.06
N LYS A 241 -2.65 11.87 -25.43
CA LYS A 241 -1.41 11.87 -26.24
C LYS A 241 -0.29 12.70 -25.62
N ASP A 242 -0.30 12.84 -24.28
CA ASP A 242 0.60 13.72 -23.54
C ASP A 242 0.74 13.23 -22.10
N ALA A 243 1.90 12.64 -21.77
CA ALA A 243 2.18 12.11 -20.43
C ALA A 243 2.24 13.21 -19.35
N SER A 244 2.49 14.47 -19.72
CA SER A 244 2.50 15.58 -18.75
C SER A 244 1.13 15.85 -18.13
N LYS A 245 0.06 15.33 -18.75
CA LYS A 245 -1.33 15.39 -18.23
C LYS A 245 -1.65 14.29 -17.22
N ALA A 246 -0.65 13.59 -16.68
CA ALA A 246 -0.83 12.63 -15.59
C ALA A 246 -1.65 13.18 -14.40
N PRO A 247 -1.49 14.44 -13.95
CA PRO A 247 -2.35 15.00 -12.89
C PRO A 247 -3.84 15.04 -13.27
N GLN A 248 -4.16 15.37 -14.52
CA GLN A 248 -5.52 15.36 -15.03
C GLN A 248 -6.07 13.93 -15.11
N ALA A 249 -5.27 12.97 -15.58
CA ALA A 249 -5.65 11.57 -15.63
C ALA A 249 -5.89 10.98 -14.22
N ALA A 250 -5.07 11.34 -13.22
CA ALA A 250 -5.23 10.87 -11.84
C ALA A 250 -6.59 11.28 -11.24
N VAL A 251 -7.05 12.51 -11.52
CA VAL A 251 -8.38 12.99 -11.12
C VAL A 251 -9.47 12.23 -11.87
N ALA A 252 -9.35 12.09 -13.19
CA ALA A 252 -10.37 11.42 -14.01
C ALA A 252 -10.55 9.93 -13.63
N LEU A 253 -9.45 9.26 -13.30
CA LEU A 253 -9.43 7.84 -12.91
C LEU A 253 -9.93 7.59 -11.48
N LYS A 254 -10.07 8.62 -10.64
CA LYS A 254 -10.57 8.49 -9.25
C LYS A 254 -9.78 7.49 -8.41
N ILE A 255 -8.45 7.62 -8.44
CA ILE A 255 -7.50 6.61 -7.91
C ILE A 255 -7.33 6.61 -6.38
N ILE A 256 -7.90 7.58 -5.67
CA ILE A 256 -7.65 7.81 -4.24
C ILE A 256 -8.63 7.03 -3.36
N SER A 257 -8.21 6.74 -2.14
CA SER A 257 -8.98 5.97 -1.14
C SER A 257 -10.42 6.46 -0.96
N HIS A 258 -10.64 7.77 -0.80
CA HIS A 258 -11.99 8.33 -0.63
C HIS A 258 -12.91 8.11 -1.84
N ASP A 259 -12.39 8.30 -3.06
CA ASP A 259 -13.17 8.07 -4.28
C ASP A 259 -13.55 6.59 -4.39
N LEU A 260 -12.59 5.70 -4.18
CA LEU A 260 -12.80 4.25 -4.25
C LEU A 260 -13.75 3.75 -3.16
N LYS A 261 -13.74 4.39 -1.98
CA LYS A 261 -14.70 4.10 -0.90
C LYS A 261 -16.11 4.52 -1.31
N ASN A 262 -16.26 5.71 -1.91
CA ASN A 262 -17.53 6.21 -2.42
C ASN A 262 -18.08 5.37 -3.58
N LEU A 263 -17.20 4.80 -4.39
CA LEU A 263 -17.54 3.86 -5.47
C LEU A 263 -17.86 2.44 -4.96
N GLY A 264 -17.70 2.17 -3.66
CA GLY A 264 -17.94 0.85 -3.07
C GLY A 264 -16.89 -0.21 -3.43
N ILE A 265 -15.71 0.20 -3.88
CA ILE A 265 -14.61 -0.70 -4.26
C ILE A 265 -13.84 -1.17 -3.03
N ILE A 266 -13.57 -0.27 -2.08
CA ILE A 266 -12.85 -0.58 -0.83
C ILE A 266 -13.77 -0.58 0.38
N ASP A 267 -13.43 -1.39 1.38
CA ASP A 267 -14.24 -1.59 2.59
C ASP A 267 -13.84 -0.65 3.72
N GLN A 268 -12.58 -0.23 3.81
CA GLN A 268 -12.12 0.63 4.90
C GLN A 268 -10.95 1.50 4.46
N ILE A 269 -10.98 2.77 4.87
CA ILE A 269 -9.83 3.68 4.77
C ILE A 269 -9.09 3.62 6.10
N LEU A 270 -7.78 3.42 6.03
CA LEU A 270 -6.88 3.45 7.19
C LEU A 270 -6.26 4.85 7.27
N PRO A 271 -6.46 5.60 8.36
CA PRO A 271 -5.81 6.90 8.52
C PRO A 271 -4.30 6.71 8.62
N GLU A 272 -3.55 7.62 8.03
CA GLU A 272 -2.11 7.73 8.20
C GLU A 272 -1.79 8.80 9.26
N PRO A 273 -0.55 8.83 9.77
CA PRO A 273 -0.04 10.01 10.47
C PRO A 273 -0.18 11.25 9.58
N VAL A 274 -0.25 12.46 10.16
CA VAL A 274 -0.54 13.70 9.42
C VAL A 274 0.37 13.91 8.21
N SER A 275 1.64 13.48 8.24
CA SER A 275 2.57 13.57 7.11
C SER A 275 2.69 12.29 6.30
N GLY A 276 1.70 11.40 6.38
CA GLY A 276 1.73 10.07 5.78
C GLY A 276 2.52 9.03 6.58
N ALA A 277 2.38 7.77 6.21
CA ALA A 277 2.91 6.60 6.91
C ALA A 277 4.43 6.58 7.07
N HIS A 278 5.16 7.30 6.21
CA HIS A 278 6.61 7.41 6.32
C HIS A 278 7.07 8.34 7.46
N SER A 279 6.19 9.20 7.97
CA SER A 279 6.51 10.14 9.05
C SER A 279 6.44 9.48 10.44
N ASP A 280 5.51 8.55 10.64
CA ASP A 280 5.47 7.67 11.81
C ASP A 280 5.06 6.24 11.40
N PRO A 281 6.04 5.42 10.96
CA PRO A 281 5.80 4.04 10.55
C PRO A 281 5.21 3.16 11.66
N LEU A 282 5.53 3.42 12.93
CA LEU A 282 5.04 2.63 14.05
C LEU A 282 3.57 2.91 14.32
N GLN A 283 3.15 4.18 14.27
CA GLN A 283 1.75 4.55 14.34
C GLN A 283 0.96 3.95 13.17
N ALA A 284 1.47 4.04 11.94
CA ALA A 284 0.84 3.43 10.77
C ALA A 284 0.71 1.91 10.91
N ALA A 285 1.75 1.22 11.40
CA ALA A 285 1.71 -0.22 11.67
C ALA A 285 0.69 -0.57 12.77
N ASN A 286 0.56 0.24 13.82
CA ASN A 286 -0.47 0.03 14.83
C ASN A 286 -1.88 0.21 14.25
N THR A 287 -2.13 1.25 13.44
CA THR A 287 -3.41 1.44 12.73
C THR A 287 -3.75 0.20 11.90
N LEU A 288 -2.78 -0.31 11.13
CA LEU A 288 -2.94 -1.53 10.34
C LEU A 288 -3.25 -2.74 11.23
N LYS A 289 -2.47 -2.97 12.29
CA LYS A 289 -2.65 -4.10 13.23
C LYS A 289 -4.06 -4.11 13.81
N GLN A 290 -4.56 -2.96 14.28
CA GLN A 290 -5.91 -2.86 14.85
C GLN A 290 -6.98 -3.14 13.79
N ALA A 291 -6.84 -2.58 12.59
CA ALA A 291 -7.80 -2.81 11.51
C ALA A 291 -7.85 -4.29 11.10
N LEU A 292 -6.68 -4.95 10.99
CA LEU A 292 -6.60 -6.37 10.67
C LEU A 292 -7.25 -7.23 11.76
N LEU A 293 -6.98 -6.96 13.04
CA LEU A 293 -7.58 -7.70 14.16
C LEU A 293 -9.11 -7.57 14.18
N ASN A 294 -9.63 -6.35 14.02
CA ASN A 294 -11.07 -6.10 14.02
C ASN A 294 -11.77 -6.79 12.84
N ASN A 295 -11.22 -6.66 11.63
CA ASN A 295 -11.77 -7.32 10.44
C ASN A 295 -11.70 -8.86 10.56
N LEU A 296 -10.61 -9.41 11.12
CA LEU A 296 -10.54 -10.85 11.38
C LEU A 296 -11.58 -11.30 12.39
N GLU A 297 -11.82 -10.54 13.45
CA GLU A 297 -12.86 -10.86 14.43
C GLU A 297 -14.24 -10.94 13.78
N GLU A 298 -14.59 -9.96 12.94
CA GLU A 298 -15.84 -9.97 12.19
C GLU A 298 -15.95 -11.15 11.22
N LEU A 299 -14.90 -11.38 10.41
CA LEU A 299 -14.90 -12.43 9.39
C LEU A 299 -14.96 -13.85 9.98
N ASN A 300 -14.47 -14.02 11.21
CA ASN A 300 -14.54 -15.30 11.92
C ASN A 300 -15.94 -15.64 12.44
N ARG A 301 -16.89 -14.70 12.41
CA ARG A 301 -18.30 -14.96 12.77
C ARG A 301 -19.07 -15.70 11.68
N PHE A 302 -18.54 -15.70 10.45
CA PHE A 302 -19.12 -16.39 9.32
C PHE A 302 -18.51 -17.79 9.16
N THR A 303 -19.30 -18.73 8.66
CA THR A 303 -18.82 -20.02 8.19
C THR A 303 -17.97 -19.87 6.91
N PRO A 304 -17.13 -20.86 6.56
CA PRO A 304 -16.40 -20.85 5.29
C PRO A 304 -17.29 -20.63 4.05
N GLN A 305 -18.45 -21.28 4.01
CA GLN A 305 -19.39 -21.15 2.90
C GLN A 305 -19.96 -19.74 2.80
N GLU A 306 -20.36 -19.14 3.93
CA GLU A 306 -20.85 -17.76 3.97
C GLU A 306 -19.76 -16.77 3.55
N ARG A 307 -18.51 -16.94 4.01
CA ARG A 307 -17.39 -16.09 3.58
C ARG A 307 -17.20 -16.13 2.06
N ARG A 308 -17.14 -17.32 1.46
CA ARG A 308 -17.00 -17.46 0.00
C ARG A 308 -18.16 -16.80 -0.75
N GLN A 309 -19.39 -16.96 -0.27
CA GLN A 309 -20.56 -16.34 -0.87
C GLN A 309 -20.49 -14.80 -0.76
N LEU A 310 -20.16 -14.25 0.40
CA LEU A 310 -20.00 -12.81 0.60
C LEU A 310 -18.88 -12.23 -0.28
N ARG A 311 -17.76 -12.95 -0.40
CA ARG A 311 -16.67 -12.60 -1.32
C ARG A 311 -17.16 -12.58 -2.77
N TYR A 312 -17.85 -13.63 -3.22
CA TYR A 312 -18.42 -13.67 -4.57
C TYR A 312 -19.37 -12.50 -4.83
N GLU A 313 -20.31 -12.25 -3.92
CA GLU A 313 -21.29 -11.17 -4.05
C GLU A 313 -20.66 -9.79 -4.07
N LYS A 314 -19.64 -9.56 -3.23
CA LYS A 314 -18.88 -8.31 -3.20
C LYS A 314 -18.36 -7.97 -4.59
N PHE A 315 -17.65 -8.90 -5.23
CA PHE A 315 -17.08 -8.66 -6.56
C PHE A 315 -18.16 -8.64 -7.64
N ARG A 316 -19.22 -9.46 -7.54
CA ARG A 316 -20.30 -9.51 -8.55
C ARG A 316 -21.12 -8.23 -8.64
N LYS A 317 -21.18 -7.46 -7.54
CA LYS A 317 -21.84 -6.14 -7.44
C LYS A 317 -21.00 -4.99 -8.01
N ILE A 318 -19.72 -5.21 -8.30
CA ILE A 318 -18.85 -4.16 -8.86
C ILE A 318 -19.16 -3.97 -10.34
N GLY A 319 -19.55 -2.75 -10.70
CA GLY A 319 -19.88 -2.34 -12.06
C GLY A 319 -21.28 -1.75 -12.15
N VAL A 320 -21.41 -0.64 -12.89
CA VAL A 320 -22.70 0.01 -13.16
C VAL A 320 -22.90 0.03 -14.67
N PHE A 321 -24.03 -0.50 -15.12
CA PHE A 321 -24.40 -0.55 -16.52
C PHE A 321 -25.91 -0.29 -16.65
N THR A 322 -26.32 0.18 -17.82
CA THR A 322 -27.72 0.37 -18.17
C THR A 322 -28.17 -0.79 -19.04
N GLU A 323 -29.23 -1.47 -18.64
CA GLU A 323 -29.86 -2.50 -19.47
C GLU A 323 -30.70 -1.85 -20.57
N LEU A 324 -30.67 -2.40 -21.78
CA LEU A 324 -31.61 -2.01 -22.83
C LEU A 324 -32.99 -2.54 -22.45
N ALA A 325 -33.97 -1.66 -22.29
CA ALA A 325 -35.36 -2.08 -22.16
C ALA A 325 -35.78 -2.82 -23.44
N HIS A 326 -36.13 -4.10 -23.31
CA HIS A 326 -36.71 -4.91 -24.37
C HIS A 326 -38.21 -4.63 -24.52
#